data_AF-A0A522DY18-F1
#
_entry.id   AF-A0A522DY18-F1
#
_cell.length_a   1.000
_cell.length_b   1.000
_cell.length_c   1.000
_cell.angle_alpha   90.00
_cell.angle_beta   90.00
_cell.angle_gamma   90.00
#
_symmetry.space_group_name_H-M   'P 1'
#
loop_
_entity.id
_entity.type
_entity.pdbx_description
1 polymer ?
#
loop_
_entity_poly.entity_id
_entity_poly.type
_entity_poly.pdbx_seq_one_letter_code
_entity_poly.pdbx_strand_id
1 'polypeptide(L)'
;TKLQVPAYQVSLALNEGIKKNFYDVINGYRVEEAKRLLLDSKSKNFTILSVGFEAGFNSKTTFNTVFKKFTGVTPTEFREKQKELLFA
;
A
#
# COMPACT_ATOMS: atom_id res chain seq x y z
N THR A 1 1.07 17.56 -3.74
CA THR A 1 -0.13 18.36 -3.45
C THR A 1 -0.23 18.54 -1.95
N LYS A 2 0.01 19.75 -1.42
CA LYS A 2 0.00 20.01 0.04
C LYS A 2 -1.34 20.62 0.43
N LEU A 3 -2.15 19.86 1.15
CA LEU A 3 -3.37 20.37 1.80
C LEU A 3 -2.97 21.47 2.78
N GLN A 4 -3.60 22.65 2.70
CA GLN A 4 -3.33 23.82 3.57
C GLN A 4 -4.02 23.71 4.93
N VAL A 5 -4.15 22.50 5.47
CA VAL A 5 -4.79 22.23 6.75
C VAL A 5 -3.80 21.52 7.67
N PRO A 6 -3.68 21.94 8.95
CA PRO A 6 -2.84 21.26 9.92
C PRO A 6 -3.19 19.76 9.99
N ALA A 7 -2.18 18.90 9.99
CA ALA A 7 -2.38 17.43 9.98
C ALA A 7 -3.28 16.93 11.13
N TYR A 8 -3.27 17.63 12.26
CA TYR A 8 -4.17 17.36 13.39
C TYR A 8 -5.64 17.62 13.07
N GLN A 9 -5.97 18.68 12.32
CA GLN A 9 -7.37 18.98 11.94
C GLN A 9 -7.91 17.94 10.95
N VAL A 10 -7.07 17.46 10.03
CA VAL A 10 -7.42 16.34 9.13
C VAL A 10 -7.64 15.06 9.94
N SER A 11 -6.79 14.81 10.93
CA SER A 11 -6.93 13.63 11.80
C SER A 11 -8.19 13.70 12.67
N LEU A 12 -8.55 14.89 13.18
CA LEU A 12 -9.75 15.09 14.00
C LEU A 12 -11.03 14.87 13.19
N ALA A 13 -11.15 15.54 12.04
CA ALA A 13 -12.33 15.45 11.17
C ALA A 13 -12.57 14.02 10.65
N LEU A 14 -11.49 13.27 10.41
CA LEU A 14 -11.59 11.89 9.97
C LEU A 14 -11.91 10.93 11.11
N ASN A 15 -11.37 11.13 12.32
CA ASN A 15 -11.71 10.30 13.48
C ASN A 15 -13.18 10.47 13.92
N GLU A 16 -13.79 11.63 13.67
CA GLU A 16 -15.21 11.88 13.97
C GLU A 16 -16.16 11.32 12.91
N GLY A 17 -15.76 11.28 11.63
CA GLY A 17 -16.61 10.80 10.53
C GLY A 17 -16.36 9.36 10.07
N ILE A 18 -15.16 8.82 10.30
CA ILE A 18 -14.70 7.52 9.83
C ILE A 18 -14.08 6.77 11.00
N LYS A 19 -14.68 5.67 11.45
CA LYS A 19 -14.17 4.82 12.55
C LYS A 19 -12.83 4.10 12.24
N LYS A 20 -12.02 4.62 11.31
CA LYS A 20 -10.68 4.14 10.94
C LYS A 20 -9.71 5.31 11.03
N ASN A 21 -8.54 5.10 11.64
CA ASN A 21 -7.52 6.15 11.75
C ASN A 21 -7.07 6.62 10.33
N PHE A 22 -6.75 7.90 10.16
CA PHE A 22 -6.29 8.48 8.88
C PHE A 22 -5.18 7.67 8.21
N TYR A 23 -4.29 7.10 9.02
CA TYR A 23 -3.20 6.26 8.55
C TYR A 23 -3.69 5.03 7.80
N ASP A 24 -4.74 4.35 8.27
CA ASP A 24 -5.32 3.17 7.62
C ASP A 24 -6.04 3.56 6.32
N VAL A 25 -6.62 4.75 6.23
CA VAL A 25 -7.19 5.25 4.97
C VAL A 25 -6.09 5.43 3.93
N ILE A 26 -5.05 6.20 4.25
CA ILE A 26 -3.94 6.45 3.31
C ILE A 26 -3.22 5.14 2.96
N ASN A 27 -2.96 4.30 3.95
CA ASN A 27 -2.29 3.02 3.75
C ASN A 27 -3.12 2.07 2.88
N GLY A 28 -4.45 2.11 2.97
CA GLY A 28 -5.33 1.39 2.06
C GLY A 28 -5.07 1.76 0.60
N TYR A 29 -5.08 3.07 0.29
CA TYR A 29 -4.76 3.55 -1.07
C TYR A 29 -3.36 3.14 -1.53
N ARG A 30 -2.35 3.24 -0.65
CA ARG A 30 -0.98 2.81 -0.97
C ARG A 30 -0.89 1.31 -1.24
N VAL A 31 -1.62 0.48 -0.50
CA VAL A 31 -1.65 -0.98 -0.73
C VAL A 31 -2.29 -1.31 -2.07
N GLU A 32 -3.37 -0.63 -2.46
CA GLU A 32 -3.98 -0.84 -3.77
C GLU A 32 -3.04 -0.46 -4.92
N GLU A 33 -2.31 0.66 -4.81
CA GLU A 33 -1.30 1.02 -5.81
C GLU A 33 -0.15 0.02 -5.85
N ALA A 34 0.30 -0.46 -4.69
CA ALA A 34 1.32 -1.52 -4.63
C ALA A 34 0.83 -2.80 -5.34
N LYS A 35 -0.42 -3.24 -5.14
CA LYS A 35 -0.98 -4.39 -5.87
C LYS A 35 -0.95 -4.18 -7.38
N ARG A 36 -1.36 -2.99 -7.84
CA ARG A 36 -1.34 -2.63 -9.27
C ARG A 36 0.07 -2.74 -9.85
N LEU A 37 1.05 -2.16 -9.16
CA LEU A 37 2.46 -2.19 -9.57
C LEU A 37 3.08 -3.59 -9.50
N LEU A 38 2.68 -4.43 -8.54
CA LEU A 38 3.13 -5.82 -8.44
C LEU A 38 2.67 -6.68 -9.62
N LEU A 39 1.54 -6.33 -10.25
CA LEU A 39 0.93 -7.04 -11.37
C LEU A 39 1.24 -6.43 -12.74
N ASP A 40 1.79 -5.21 -12.77
CA ASP A 40 2.14 -4.54 -14.02
C ASP A 40 3.29 -5.28 -14.73
N SER A 41 3.04 -5.70 -15.96
CA SER A 41 4.01 -6.41 -16.80
C SER A 41 5.24 -5.57 -17.13
N LYS A 42 5.14 -4.23 -17.08
CA LYS A 42 6.26 -3.30 -17.23
C LYS A 42 7.10 -3.19 -15.97
N SER A 43 6.55 -3.56 -14.82
CA SER A 43 7.22 -3.56 -13.52
C SER A 43 7.87 -4.91 -13.17
N LYS A 44 8.00 -5.84 -14.11
CA LYS A 44 8.63 -7.16 -13.90
C LYS A 44 10.03 -7.09 -13.27
N ASN A 45 10.79 -6.03 -13.56
CA ASN A 45 12.13 -5.83 -13.02
C ASN A 45 12.15 -5.05 -11.70
N PHE A 46 11.00 -4.61 -11.19
CA PHE A 46 10.95 -3.86 -9.95
C PHE A 46 11.08 -4.83 -8.79
N THR A 47 12.07 -4.57 -7.95
CA THR A 47 12.16 -5.23 -6.65
C THR A 47 10.88 -4.97 -5.84
N ILE A 48 10.54 -5.88 -4.94
CA ILE A 48 9.41 -5.68 -4.02
C ILE A 48 9.57 -4.35 -3.24
N LEU A 49 10.81 -3.99 -2.91
CA LEU A 49 11.12 -2.75 -2.19
C LEU A 49 10.84 -1.50 -3.04
N SER A 50 11.25 -1.48 -4.31
CA SER A 50 10.99 -0.34 -5.20
C SER A 50 9.49 -0.15 -5.43
N VAL A 51 8.70 -1.23 -5.52
CA VAL A 51 7.24 -1.13 -5.55
C VAL A 51 6.68 -0.45 -4.29
N GLY A 52 7.19 -0.79 -3.11
CA GLY A 52 6.80 -0.12 -1.87
C GLY A 52 7.10 1.39 -1.89
N PHE A 53 8.25 1.79 -2.42
CA PHE A 53 8.62 3.21 -2.53
C PHE A 53 7.73 3.96 -3.54
N GLU A 54 7.49 3.38 -4.72
CA GLU A 54 6.60 3.96 -5.73
C GLU A 54 5.16 4.09 -5.23
N ALA A 55 4.70 3.12 -4.42
CA ALA A 55 3.42 3.17 -3.74
C ALA A 55 3.37 4.17 -2.57
N GLY A 56 4.47 4.88 -2.28
CA GLY A 56 4.52 5.97 -1.29
C GLY A 56 4.82 5.53 0.15
N PHE A 57 5.38 4.34 0.36
CA PHE A 57 5.92 3.94 1.67
C PHE A 57 7.34 4.44 1.85
N ASN A 58 7.69 4.91 3.06
CA ASN A 58 9.04 5.41 3.35
C ASN A 58 9.99 4.33 3.89
N SER A 59 9.53 3.11 4.13
CA SER A 59 10.37 2.03 4.64
C SER A 59 9.87 0.65 4.22
N LYS A 60 10.82 -0.29 4.08
CA LYS A 60 10.54 -1.72 3.83
C LYS A 60 9.66 -2.33 4.92
N THR A 61 9.97 -2.04 6.18
CA THR A 61 9.25 -2.63 7.33
C THR A 61 7.81 -2.16 7.36
N THR A 62 7.56 -0.86 7.24
CA THR A 62 6.19 -0.31 7.20
C THR A 62 5.42 -0.88 6.02
N PHE A 63 6.04 -0.93 4.84
CA PHE A 63 5.41 -1.52 3.65
C PHE A 63 4.97 -2.97 3.88
N ASN A 64 5.88 -3.84 4.33
CA ASN A 64 5.56 -5.26 4.52
C ASN A 64 4.47 -5.47 5.58
N THR A 65 4.56 -4.77 6.72
CA THR A 65 3.58 -4.88 7.81
C THR A 65 2.20 -4.41 7.36
N VAL A 66 2.11 -3.25 6.71
CA VAL A 66 0.85 -2.68 6.24
C VAL A 66 0.27 -3.53 5.12
N PHE A 67 1.08 -3.92 4.12
CA PHE A 67 0.59 -4.74 3.02
C PHE A 67 0.04 -6.07 3.53
N LYS A 68 0.73 -6.74 4.46
CA LYS A 68 0.23 -7.97 5.08
C LYS A 68 -1.03 -7.73 5.92
N LYS A 69 -1.11 -6.64 6.67
CA LYS A 69 -2.33 -6.27 7.43
C LYS A 69 -3.55 -6.15 6.51
N PHE A 70 -3.39 -5.56 5.32
CA PHE A 70 -4.50 -5.30 4.39
C PHE A 70 -4.82 -6.46 3.44
N THR A 71 -3.86 -7.32 3.12
CA THR A 71 -4.02 -8.40 2.12
C THR A 71 -3.98 -9.81 2.71
N GLY A 72 -3.56 -9.95 3.96
CA GLY A 72 -3.32 -11.24 4.61
C GLY A 72 -1.99 -11.91 4.24
N VAL A 73 -1.28 -11.42 3.22
CA VAL A 73 -0.03 -12.01 2.69
C VAL A 73 1.06 -10.97 2.51
N THR A 74 2.31 -11.40 2.44
CA THR A 74 3.42 -10.50 2.11
C THR A 74 3.36 -10.07 0.63
N PRO A 75 3.97 -8.93 0.26
CA PRO A 75 4.05 -8.50 -1.14
C PRO A 75 4.70 -9.54 -2.07
N THR A 76 5.70 -10.28 -1.58
CA THR A 76 6.35 -11.36 -2.33
C THR A 76 5.39 -12.51 -2.58
N GLU A 77 4.72 -13.01 -1.54
CA GLU A 77 3.72 -14.07 -1.67
C GLU A 77 2.58 -13.65 -2.60
N PHE A 78 2.14 -12.39 -2.53
CA PHE A 78 1.13 -11.84 -3.44
C PHE A 78 1.57 -11.92 -4.91
N ARG A 79 2.82 -11.52 -5.20
CA ARG A 79 3.37 -11.56 -6.56
C ARG A 79 3.48 -12.99 -7.10
N GLU A 80 3.95 -13.94 -6.28
CA GLU A 80 4.13 -15.32 -6.72
C GLU A 80 2.78 -16.04 -6.95
N LYS A 81 1.80 -15.88 -6.04
CA LYS A 81 0.44 -16.44 -6.23
C LYS A 81 -0.22 -15.99 -7.53
N GLN A 82 0.02 -14.74 -7.94
CA GLN A 82 -0.55 -14.20 -9.18
C GLN A 82 0.17 -14.74 -10.42
N LYS A 83 1.47 -15.04 -10.33
CA LYS A 83 2.15 -15.79 -11.40
C LYS A 83 1.58 -17.19 -11.53
N GLU A 84 1.43 -17.92 -10.41
CA GLU A 84 0.85 -19.28 -10.41
C GLU A 84 -0.54 -19.30 -11.06
N LEU A 85 -1.41 -18.33 -10.75
CA LEU A 85 -2.73 -18.21 -11.37
C LEU A 85 -2.68 -17.85 -12.87
N LEU A 86 -1.63 -17.17 -13.34
CA LEU A 86 -1.45 -16.85 -14.75
C LEU A 86 -0.99 -18.06 -15.59
N PHE A 87 -0.43 -19.09 -14.95
CA PHE A 87 0.12 -20.28 -15.59
C PHE A 87 -0.73 -21.55 -15.34
N ALA A 88 -1.83 -21.43 -14.59
CA ALA A 88 -2.84 -22.46 -14.39
C ALA A 88 -4.00 -22.28 -15.37
#